data_AF-A0A3N5F2V8-F1
#
_entry.id   AF-A0A3N5F2V8-F1
#
_cell.length_a   1.000
_cell.length_b   1.000
_cell.length_c   1.000
_cell.angle_alpha   90.00
_cell.angle_beta   90.00
_cell.angle_gamma   90.00
#
_symmetry.space_group_name_H-M   'P 1'
#
loop_
_entity.id
_entity.type
_entity.pdbx_description
1 polymer ?
#
loop_
_entity_poly.entity_id
_entity_poly.type
_entity_poly.pdbx_seq_one_letter_code
_entity_poly.pdbx_strand_id
1 'polypeptide(L)'
;MNAPSQDRPLTDAEIETLETRLAAIDPDDSMAVEELDGFFAALSCCPEPVAREEWLPMVLGDSPRAREALLGEGDDASLLKLVERHRAAVATMLYEGKGFAPVLAYDENGDAWGNAWAIGFARGMSMRPEAWLALEEEEDFADALDPVMRLVADAQLDGGDDDE
;
A
#
# COMPACT_ATOMS: atom_id res chain seq x y z
N MET A 1 -0.59 -12.32 29.33
CA MET A 1 -1.01 -11.37 28.30
C MET A 1 -0.48 -11.91 26.98
N ASN A 2 -1.36 -12.43 26.11
CA ASN A 2 -0.93 -12.90 24.78
C ASN A 2 -0.59 -11.67 23.94
N ALA A 3 0.59 -11.66 23.33
CA ALA A 3 0.89 -10.69 22.28
C ALA A 3 -0.15 -10.86 21.18
N PRO A 4 -0.68 -9.77 20.58
CA PRO A 4 -1.51 -9.89 19.39
C PRO A 4 -0.71 -10.63 18.31
N SER A 5 -1.34 -11.63 17.68
CA SER A 5 -0.75 -12.35 16.54
C SER A 5 -0.38 -11.36 15.45
N GLN A 6 0.83 -11.49 14.89
CA GLN A 6 1.37 -10.57 13.88
C GLN A 6 0.52 -10.54 12.60
N ASP A 7 -0.28 -11.58 12.36
CA ASP A 7 -1.00 -11.80 11.11
C ASP A 7 -2.48 -11.37 11.18
N ARG A 8 -2.93 -10.80 12.31
CA ARG A 8 -4.30 -10.27 12.39
C ARG A 8 -4.39 -8.93 11.64
N PRO A 9 -5.48 -8.65 10.91
CA PRO A 9 -5.78 -7.31 10.40
C PRO A 9 -5.72 -6.27 11.51
N LEU A 10 -5.22 -5.08 11.17
CA LEU A 10 -5.26 -3.93 12.07
C LEU A 10 -6.72 -3.55 12.33
N THR A 11 -7.02 -3.11 13.56
CA THR A 11 -8.34 -2.55 13.88
C THR A 11 -8.47 -1.14 13.32
N ASP A 12 -9.68 -0.62 13.17
CA ASP A 12 -9.94 0.75 12.69
C ASP A 12 -9.11 1.80 13.44
N ALA A 13 -9.04 1.73 14.77
CA ALA A 13 -8.20 2.64 15.57
C ALA A 13 -6.68 2.49 15.31
N GLU A 14 -6.22 1.29 14.95
CA GLU A 14 -4.83 1.05 14.54
C GLU A 14 -4.57 1.60 13.13
N ILE A 15 -5.58 1.54 12.24
CA ILE A 15 -5.54 2.16 10.90
C ILE A 15 -5.50 3.68 11.00
N GLU A 16 -6.38 4.32 11.77
CA GLU A 16 -6.37 5.77 12.02
C GLU A 16 -5.02 6.23 12.60
N THR A 17 -4.45 5.43 13.51
CA THR A 17 -3.13 5.70 14.08
C THR A 17 -2.04 5.59 13.02
N LEU A 18 -2.09 4.57 12.15
CA LEU A 18 -1.13 4.38 11.07
C LEU A 18 -1.19 5.55 10.08
N GLU A 19 -2.39 5.93 9.66
CA GLU A 19 -2.66 7.06 8.75
C GLU A 19 -2.10 8.37 9.30
N THR A 20 -2.49 8.73 10.53
CA THR A 20 -2.03 9.96 11.19
C THR A 20 -0.51 10.03 11.25
N ARG A 21 0.13 8.88 11.50
CA ARG A 21 1.58 8.84 11.70
C ARG A 21 2.36 8.83 10.41
N LEU A 22 1.87 8.17 9.35
CA LEU A 22 2.45 8.27 8.00
C LEU A 22 2.37 9.70 7.48
N ALA A 23 1.21 10.35 7.59
CA ALA A 23 1.05 11.76 7.21
C ALA A 23 1.96 12.72 8.01
N ALA A 24 2.31 12.37 9.24
CA ALA A 24 3.24 13.14 10.06
C ALA A 24 4.73 12.90 9.71
N ILE A 25 5.05 11.83 8.98
CA ILE A 25 6.40 11.61 8.45
C ILE A 25 6.64 12.56 7.28
N ASP A 26 5.78 12.44 6.26
CA ASP A 26 5.84 13.24 5.05
C ASP A 26 4.44 13.33 4.43
N PRO A 27 3.71 14.45 4.60
CA PRO A 27 2.34 14.54 4.13
C PRO A 27 2.21 14.52 2.61
N ASP A 28 3.29 14.82 1.88
CA ASP A 28 3.30 14.90 0.42
C ASP A 28 3.81 13.60 -0.24
N ASP A 29 4.67 12.83 0.45
CA ASP A 29 5.37 11.66 -0.13
C ASP A 29 5.18 10.35 0.64
N SER A 30 4.73 10.36 1.90
CA SER A 30 4.35 9.12 2.59
C SER A 30 3.05 8.57 2.02
N MET A 31 2.98 7.26 1.84
CA MET A 31 1.77 6.61 1.35
C MET A 31 0.61 6.78 2.33
N ALA A 32 -0.57 7.13 1.81
CA ALA A 32 -1.81 6.98 2.55
C ALA A 32 -2.09 5.50 2.83
N VAL A 33 -2.92 5.16 3.82
CA VAL A 33 -3.15 3.75 4.19
C VAL A 33 -3.83 2.97 3.06
N GLU A 34 -4.75 3.59 2.33
CA GLU A 34 -5.39 2.98 1.16
C GLU A 34 -4.34 2.63 0.08
N GLU A 35 -3.41 3.53 -0.19
CA GLU A 35 -2.30 3.30 -1.12
C GLU A 35 -1.34 2.21 -0.60
N LEU A 36 -1.01 2.25 0.68
CA LEU A 36 -0.15 1.26 1.34
C LEU A 36 -0.73 -0.16 1.24
N ASP A 37 -2.04 -0.32 1.40
CA ASP A 37 -2.75 -1.60 1.29
C ASP A 37 -2.61 -2.17 -0.14
N GLY A 38 -2.84 -1.33 -1.16
CA GLY A 38 -2.66 -1.72 -2.56
C GLY A 38 -1.21 -2.05 -2.90
N PHE A 39 -0.27 -1.26 -2.39
CA PHE A 39 1.17 -1.52 -2.53
C PHE A 39 1.56 -2.87 -1.95
N PHE A 40 1.12 -3.20 -0.73
CA PHE A 40 1.40 -4.50 -0.13
C PHE A 40 0.66 -5.67 -0.79
N ALA A 41 -0.52 -5.43 -1.37
CA ALA A 41 -1.19 -6.44 -2.18
C ALA A 41 -0.35 -6.79 -3.42
N ALA A 42 0.15 -5.78 -4.14
CA ALA A 42 1.06 -6.00 -5.27
C ALA A 42 2.33 -6.76 -4.85
N LEU A 43 3.01 -6.32 -3.77
CA LEU A 43 4.21 -7.03 -3.29
C LEU A 43 3.94 -8.49 -2.89
N SER A 44 2.74 -8.79 -2.39
CA SER A 44 2.34 -10.15 -2.01
C SER A 44 2.03 -11.04 -3.21
N CYS A 45 1.51 -10.45 -4.30
CA CYS A 45 1.23 -11.12 -5.56
C CYS A 45 2.45 -11.24 -6.48
N CYS A 46 3.50 -10.43 -6.25
CA CYS A 46 4.71 -10.44 -7.06
C CYS A 46 5.45 -11.79 -6.92
N PRO A 47 5.83 -12.44 -8.04
CA PRO A 47 6.55 -13.71 -7.99
C PRO A 47 8.01 -13.54 -7.50
N GLU A 48 8.55 -12.33 -7.59
CA GLU A 48 9.87 -11.98 -7.06
C GLU A 48 9.74 -11.14 -5.78
N PRO A 49 10.25 -11.61 -4.62
CA PRO A 49 10.14 -10.88 -3.38
C PRO A 49 10.98 -9.59 -3.41
N VAL A 50 10.41 -8.51 -2.87
CA VAL A 50 11.08 -7.22 -2.70
C VAL A 50 11.61 -7.11 -1.28
N ALA A 51 12.88 -6.72 -1.12
CA ALA A 51 13.48 -6.60 0.20
C ALA A 51 12.90 -5.40 0.96
N ARG A 52 12.88 -5.50 2.30
CA ARG A 52 12.38 -4.43 3.18
C ARG A 52 13.09 -3.11 2.97
N GLU A 53 14.38 -3.18 2.74
CA GLU A 53 15.25 -2.03 2.49
C GLU A 53 14.92 -1.32 1.18
N GLU A 54 14.25 -2.00 0.24
CA GLU A 54 13.79 -1.41 -1.02
C GLU A 54 12.39 -0.82 -0.88
N TRP A 55 11.44 -1.54 -0.27
CA TRP A 55 10.04 -1.11 -0.25
C TRP A 55 9.72 -0.12 0.87
N LEU A 56 10.41 -0.18 2.02
CA LEU A 56 10.08 0.70 3.14
C LEU A 56 10.36 2.19 2.86
N PRO A 57 11.45 2.56 2.17
CA PRO A 57 11.63 3.95 1.75
C PRO A 57 10.49 4.45 0.86
N MET A 58 9.92 3.60 -0.01
CA MET A 58 8.77 3.97 -0.85
C MET A 58 7.52 4.30 -0.03
N VAL A 59 7.34 3.65 1.12
CA VAL A 59 6.20 3.89 2.01
C VAL A 59 6.33 5.20 2.78
N LEU A 60 7.54 5.55 3.21
CA LEU A 60 7.79 6.71 4.07
C LEU A 60 8.14 8.00 3.29
N GLY A 61 8.53 7.87 2.03
CA GLY A 61 9.05 8.96 1.21
C GLY A 61 10.53 9.26 1.47
N ASP A 62 11.03 10.36 0.88
CA ASP A 62 12.46 10.72 0.90
C ASP A 62 12.79 12.02 1.68
N SER A 63 11.87 12.53 2.51
CA SER A 63 12.18 13.66 3.39
C SER A 63 13.24 13.33 4.44
N PRO A 64 13.90 14.35 5.06
CA PRO A 64 14.78 14.14 6.20
C PRO A 64 14.10 13.39 7.36
N ARG A 65 12.81 13.65 7.59
CA ARG A 65 12.01 12.99 8.63
C ARG A 65 11.77 11.50 8.31
N ALA A 66 11.50 11.18 7.04
CA ALA A 66 11.39 9.80 6.57
C ALA A 66 12.70 9.03 6.76
N ARG A 67 13.84 9.64 6.42
CA ARG A 67 15.16 9.03 6.64
C ARG A 67 15.46 8.78 8.12
N GLU A 68 15.00 9.65 9.01
CA GLU A 68 15.07 9.41 10.46
C GLU A 68 14.16 8.25 10.88
N ALA A 69 12.92 8.21 10.38
CA ALA A 69 11.97 7.14 10.67
C ALA A 69 12.47 5.75 10.23
N LEU A 70 13.21 5.68 9.12
CA LEU A 70 13.84 4.44 8.64
C LEU A 70 14.81 3.82 9.66
N LEU A 71 15.40 4.62 10.55
CA LEU A 71 16.25 4.11 11.63
C LEU A 71 15.45 3.28 12.65
N GLY A 72 14.14 3.51 12.74
CA GLY A 72 13.24 2.71 13.56
C GLY A 72 13.49 2.85 15.06
N GLU A 73 13.85 4.05 15.51
CA GLU A 73 14.12 4.35 16.92
C GLU A 73 12.91 4.99 17.61
N GLY A 74 12.83 4.87 18.93
CA GLY A 74 11.82 5.55 19.74
C GLY A 74 10.37 5.24 19.30
N ASP A 75 9.62 6.29 19.00
CA ASP A 75 8.22 6.18 18.57
C ASP A 75 8.12 5.50 17.19
N ASP A 76 9.05 5.76 16.27
CA ASP A 76 9.02 5.21 14.90
C ASP A 76 9.13 3.69 14.89
N ALA A 77 9.80 3.09 15.87
CA ALA A 77 9.83 1.64 16.07
C ALA A 77 8.41 1.04 16.16
N SER A 78 7.44 1.78 16.71
CA SER A 78 6.06 1.34 16.80
C SER A 78 5.26 1.60 15.51
N LEU A 79 5.58 2.66 14.75
CA LEU A 79 5.02 2.89 13.42
C LEU A 79 5.42 1.77 12.47
N LEU A 80 6.72 1.45 12.40
CA LEU A 80 7.24 0.39 11.53
C LEU A 80 6.65 -0.97 11.88
N LYS A 81 6.30 -1.22 13.16
CA LYS A 81 5.58 -2.43 13.57
C LYS A 81 4.14 -2.47 13.05
N LEU A 82 3.44 -1.34 12.96
CA LEU A 82 2.10 -1.27 12.37
C LEU A 82 2.17 -1.52 10.86
N VAL A 83 3.13 -0.89 10.18
CA VAL A 83 3.39 -1.10 8.74
C VAL A 83 3.64 -2.58 8.43
N GLU A 84 4.55 -3.23 9.16
CA GLU A 84 4.86 -4.66 8.95
C GLU A 84 3.68 -5.59 9.29
N ARG A 85 2.91 -5.27 10.35
CA ARG A 85 1.70 -6.04 10.69
C ARG A 85 0.64 -5.92 9.61
N HIS A 86 0.45 -4.72 9.05
CA HIS A 86 -0.48 -4.52 7.95
C HIS A 86 -0.05 -5.34 6.72
N ARG A 87 1.24 -5.27 6.34
CA ARG A 87 1.81 -6.10 5.27
C ARG A 87 1.58 -7.60 5.50
N ALA A 88 1.84 -8.09 6.72
CA ALA A 88 1.64 -9.49 7.07
C ALA A 88 0.16 -9.90 6.95
N ALA A 89 -0.76 -9.06 7.44
CA ALA A 89 -2.19 -9.30 7.33
C ALA A 89 -2.67 -9.34 5.86
N VAL A 90 -2.23 -8.40 5.02
CA VAL A 90 -2.53 -8.37 3.58
C VAL A 90 -2.08 -9.68 2.91
N ALA A 91 -0.82 -10.07 3.15
CA ALA A 91 -0.29 -11.32 2.62
C ALA A 91 -1.12 -12.53 3.09
N THR A 92 -1.43 -12.63 4.38
CA THR A 92 -2.26 -13.73 4.92
C THR A 92 -3.64 -13.78 4.28
N MET A 93 -4.32 -12.64 4.10
CA MET A 93 -5.65 -12.59 3.47
C MET A 93 -5.61 -13.09 2.02
N LEU A 94 -4.59 -12.69 1.27
CA LEU A 94 -4.39 -13.12 -0.12
C LEU A 94 -4.06 -14.62 -0.21
N TYR A 95 -3.18 -15.14 0.65
CA TYR A 95 -2.79 -16.56 0.63
C TYR A 95 -3.86 -17.51 1.15
N GLU A 96 -4.64 -17.12 2.17
CA GLU A 96 -5.67 -17.99 2.75
C GLU A 96 -6.90 -18.15 1.85
N GLY A 97 -7.06 -17.32 0.81
CA GLY A 97 -8.14 -17.43 -0.18
C GLY A 97 -9.55 -17.26 0.41
N LYS A 98 -9.67 -16.70 1.62
CA LYS A 98 -10.94 -16.48 2.32
C LYS A 98 -11.62 -15.16 1.94
N GLY A 99 -11.06 -14.45 0.95
CA GLY A 99 -11.44 -13.12 0.54
C GLY A 99 -10.45 -12.08 1.04
N PHE A 100 -9.96 -11.26 0.13
CA PHE A 100 -9.22 -10.04 0.44
C PHE A 100 -10.21 -8.88 0.44
N ALA A 101 -10.24 -8.11 1.53
CA ALA A 101 -11.03 -6.89 1.64
C ALA A 101 -10.05 -5.71 1.67
N PRO A 102 -9.95 -4.90 0.60
CA PRO A 102 -9.04 -3.78 0.56
C PRO A 102 -9.40 -2.74 1.61
N VAL A 103 -8.37 -2.07 2.16
CA VAL A 103 -8.57 -0.88 2.99
C VAL A 103 -8.81 0.30 2.06
N LEU A 104 -10.00 0.90 2.13
CA LEU A 104 -10.41 2.04 1.30
C LEU A 104 -10.72 3.24 2.18
N ALA A 105 -10.34 4.44 1.72
CA ALA A 105 -10.84 5.69 2.28
C ALA A 105 -12.25 5.97 1.75
N TYR A 106 -13.09 6.51 2.63
CA TYR A 106 -14.47 6.88 2.32
C TYR A 106 -14.60 8.40 2.44
N ASP A 107 -15.26 9.02 1.48
CA ASP A 107 -15.55 10.45 1.52
C ASP A 107 -16.70 10.78 2.50
N GLU A 108 -17.08 12.05 2.56
CA GLU A 108 -18.17 12.53 3.42
C GLU A 108 -19.55 11.95 3.08
N ASN A 109 -19.72 11.42 1.87
CA ASN A 109 -20.94 10.76 1.42
C ASN A 109 -20.92 9.24 1.71
N GLY A 110 -19.77 8.71 2.13
CA GLY A 110 -19.56 7.29 2.35
C GLY A 110 -19.25 6.53 1.06
N ASP A 111 -18.81 7.23 0.02
CA ASP A 111 -18.36 6.63 -1.23
C ASP A 111 -16.84 6.37 -1.18
N ALA A 112 -16.41 5.23 -1.71
CA ALA A 112 -15.01 4.85 -1.83
C ALA A 112 -14.61 4.72 -3.30
N TRP A 113 -13.57 5.45 -3.68
CA TRP A 113 -13.14 5.58 -5.08
C TRP A 113 -12.14 4.48 -5.48
N GLY A 114 -11.24 4.09 -4.58
CA GLY A 114 -10.26 3.03 -4.81
C GLY A 114 -9.05 3.44 -5.65
N ASN A 115 -8.99 4.69 -6.10
CA ASN A 115 -7.91 5.22 -6.93
C ASN A 115 -6.56 5.18 -6.20
N ALA A 116 -6.52 5.54 -4.90
CA ALA A 116 -5.28 5.49 -4.14
C ALA A 116 -4.78 4.05 -3.97
N TRP A 117 -5.70 3.11 -3.76
CA TRP A 117 -5.35 1.69 -3.70
C TRP A 117 -4.74 1.20 -5.01
N ALA A 118 -5.36 1.55 -6.14
CA ALA A 118 -4.88 1.19 -7.47
C ALA A 118 -3.49 1.80 -7.78
N ILE A 119 -3.27 3.06 -7.39
CA ILE A 119 -1.97 3.73 -7.50
C ILE A 119 -0.91 2.98 -6.69
N GLY A 120 -1.22 2.61 -5.44
CA GLY A 120 -0.34 1.82 -4.60
C GLY A 120 0.02 0.48 -5.23
N PHE A 121 -0.98 -0.22 -5.77
CA PHE A 121 -0.77 -1.48 -6.47
C PHE A 121 0.18 -1.32 -7.68
N ALA A 122 -0.04 -0.30 -8.51
CA ALA A 122 0.84 -0.01 -9.65
C ALA A 122 2.26 0.39 -9.24
N ARG A 123 2.42 1.13 -8.13
CA ARG A 123 3.75 1.42 -7.54
C ARG A 123 4.45 0.14 -7.07
N GLY A 124 3.71 -0.79 -6.48
CA GLY A 124 4.23 -2.10 -6.07
C GLY A 124 4.66 -2.95 -7.26
N MET A 125 3.88 -2.94 -8.35
CA MET A 125 4.27 -3.58 -9.62
C MET A 125 5.58 -3.02 -10.17
N SER A 126 5.72 -1.70 -10.11
CA SER A 126 6.89 -0.97 -10.62
C SER A 126 8.20 -1.31 -9.89
N MET A 127 8.14 -2.00 -8.74
CA MET A 127 9.34 -2.48 -8.05
C MET A 127 10.00 -3.69 -8.73
N ARG A 128 9.24 -4.45 -9.54
CA ARG A 128 9.71 -5.64 -10.28
C ARG A 128 9.06 -5.72 -11.66
N PRO A 129 9.21 -4.71 -12.53
CA PRO A 129 8.43 -4.61 -13.76
C PRO A 129 8.64 -5.83 -14.68
N GLU A 130 9.86 -6.37 -14.76
CA GLU A 130 10.16 -7.56 -15.56
C GLU A 130 9.43 -8.81 -15.08
N ALA A 131 9.20 -8.93 -13.77
CA ALA A 131 8.50 -10.07 -13.18
C ALA A 131 6.99 -10.04 -13.51
N TRP A 132 6.41 -8.84 -13.63
CA TRP A 132 5.01 -8.64 -14.00
C TRP A 132 4.77 -8.74 -15.50
N LEU A 133 5.69 -8.23 -16.33
CA LEU A 133 5.62 -8.37 -17.79
C LEU A 133 5.55 -9.83 -18.24
N ALA A 134 6.22 -10.74 -17.51
CA ALA A 134 6.14 -12.18 -17.80
C ALA A 134 4.74 -12.77 -17.54
N LEU A 135 3.94 -12.15 -16.67
CA LEU A 135 2.57 -12.57 -16.34
C LEU A 135 1.52 -11.94 -17.27
N GLU A 136 1.81 -10.80 -17.87
CA GLU A 136 0.90 -10.14 -18.84
C GLU A 136 0.66 -10.96 -20.10
N GLU A 137 1.52 -11.94 -20.41
CA GLU A 137 1.28 -12.91 -21.48
C GLU A 137 0.13 -13.88 -21.15
N GLU A 138 -0.31 -13.95 -19.89
CA GLU A 138 -1.46 -14.73 -19.45
C GLU A 138 -2.75 -13.89 -19.53
N GLU A 139 -3.67 -14.25 -20.43
CA GLU A 139 -4.92 -13.52 -20.70
C GLU A 139 -5.74 -13.30 -19.42
N ASP A 140 -5.88 -14.32 -18.57
CA ASP A 140 -6.61 -14.23 -17.30
C ASP A 140 -5.98 -13.20 -16.34
N PHE A 141 -4.66 -13.05 -16.36
CA PHE A 141 -3.95 -12.08 -15.53
C PHE A 141 -4.15 -10.65 -16.06
N ALA A 142 -4.03 -10.47 -17.38
CA ALA A 142 -4.27 -9.17 -18.02
C ALA A 142 -5.70 -8.67 -17.79
N ASP A 143 -6.69 -9.55 -17.93
CA ASP A 143 -8.10 -9.23 -17.67
C ASP A 143 -8.36 -8.87 -16.20
N ALA A 144 -7.68 -9.53 -15.26
CA ALA A 144 -7.77 -9.20 -13.85
C ALA A 144 -7.15 -7.85 -13.51
N LEU A 145 -6.14 -7.40 -14.26
CA LEU A 145 -5.41 -6.16 -14.03
C LEU A 145 -6.08 -4.92 -14.68
N ASP A 146 -6.81 -5.09 -15.78
CA ASP A 146 -7.54 -4.01 -16.49
C ASP A 146 -8.30 -3.04 -15.55
N PRO A 147 -9.14 -3.48 -14.59
CA PRO A 147 -9.84 -2.56 -13.70
C PRO A 147 -8.89 -1.72 -12.82
N VAL A 148 -7.78 -2.30 -12.36
CA VAL A 148 -6.77 -1.58 -11.57
C VAL A 148 -6.11 -0.50 -12.41
N MET A 149 -5.71 -0.83 -13.64
CA MET A 149 -5.06 0.14 -14.54
C MET A 149 -6.01 1.27 -14.96
N ARG A 150 -7.30 0.99 -15.09
CA ARG A 150 -8.30 2.03 -15.37
C ARG A 150 -8.45 3.01 -14.22
N LEU A 151 -8.46 2.55 -12.97
CA LEU A 151 -8.51 3.42 -11.80
C LEU A 151 -7.25 4.30 -11.68
N VAL A 152 -6.08 3.75 -12.03
CA VAL A 152 -4.84 4.54 -12.10
C VAL A 152 -4.95 5.62 -13.17
N ALA A 153 -5.43 5.29 -14.37
CA ALA A 153 -5.58 6.25 -15.46
C ALA A 153 -6.60 7.35 -15.14
N ASP A 154 -7.72 6.99 -14.51
CA ASP A 154 -8.77 7.91 -14.07
C ASP A 154 -8.21 8.96 -13.09
N ALA A 155 -7.43 8.52 -12.10
CA ALA A 155 -6.79 9.42 -11.13
C ALA A 155 -5.82 10.43 -11.77
N GLN A 156 -5.17 10.04 -12.88
CA GLN A 156 -4.23 10.90 -13.60
C GLN A 156 -4.93 11.95 -14.48
N LEU A 157 -6.18 11.70 -14.89
CA LEU A 157 -6.96 12.66 -15.67
C LEU A 157 -7.48 13.79 -14.77
N ASP A 158 -7.90 13.48 -13.54
CA ASP A 158 -8.41 14.48 -12.60
C ASP A 158 -7.31 15.43 -12.06
N GLY A 159 -6.05 14.99 -12.04
CA GLY A 159 -4.90 15.83 -11.65
C GLY A 159 -4.32 16.69 -12.78
N GLY A 160 -4.87 16.62 -14.00
CA GLY A 160 -4.31 17.25 -15.20
C GLY A 160 -4.88 18.63 -15.56
N ASP A 161 -5.87 19.13 -14.81
CA ASP A 161 -6.63 20.34 -15.17
C ASP A 161 -6.21 21.62 -14.39
N ASP A 162 -5.19 21.57 -13.52
CA ASP A 162 -4.75 22.73 -12.72
C ASP A 162 -3.59 23.55 -13.33
N ASP A 163 -3.14 23.25 -14.55
CA ASP A 163 -2.15 24.04 -15.30
C ASP A 163 -2.81 24.80 -16.48
N GLU A 164 -3.50 25.90 -16.20
CA GLU A 164 -3.79 26.99 -17.17
C GLU A 164 -3.46 28.39 -16.60
#